data_AF-A0A1S9PC58-F1
#
_entry.id   AF-A0A1S9PC58-F1
#
_cell.length_a   1.000
_cell.length_b   1.000
_cell.length_c   1.000
_cell.angle_alpha   90.00
_cell.angle_beta   90.00
_cell.angle_gamma   90.00
#
_symmetry.space_group_name_H-M   'P 1'
#
loop_
_entity.id
_entity.type
_entity.pdbx_description
1 polymer ?
#
loop_
_entity_poly.entity_id
_entity_poly.type
_entity_poly.pdbx_seq_one_letter_code
_entity_poly.pdbx_strand_id
1 'polypeptide(L)'
;MKKLILTAAFAFAVCLGANAQSTPEPAAITENPAEVKSDGKSLDQLKEERAALIAMVKSEDYQKRLAKVDGLKAPKESGVASVDALSTLVTTMLGQLKDNRNMVPQLYASVTGQTLDGVAATGIQPISPDQMVAFSKLCLAMGSNLVKSSKDLVTLPGDISSAGFMKGLKALKSVAYIKSAIGILKDEISYNSKMVSNLMETNKLASLTATTTK
;
A
#
# COMPACT_ATOMS: atom_id res chain seq x y z
N MET A 1 15.46 -1.26 37.87
CA MET A 1 14.89 -2.45 37.22
C MET A 1 14.44 -2.08 35.81
N LYS A 2 15.03 -2.78 34.82
CA LYS A 2 14.55 -3.10 33.45
C LYS A 2 13.77 -2.06 32.64
N LYS A 3 14.52 -1.47 31.68
CA LYS A 3 14.17 -0.99 30.33
C LYS A 3 12.81 -1.46 29.78
N LEU A 4 12.00 -0.52 29.26
CA LEU A 4 11.29 -0.65 27.97
C LEU A 4 10.68 0.72 27.58
N ILE A 5 11.48 1.60 26.99
CA ILE A 5 10.97 2.77 26.26
C ILE A 5 10.60 2.25 24.87
N LEU A 6 9.29 2.18 24.62
CA LEU A 6 8.70 1.67 23.39
C LEU A 6 8.86 2.70 22.27
N THR A 7 10.02 2.68 21.63
CA THR A 7 10.29 3.36 20.36
C THR A 7 9.50 2.65 19.25
N ALA A 8 8.46 3.29 18.73
CA ALA A 8 7.78 2.85 17.51
C ALA A 8 7.33 4.04 16.66
N ALA A 9 8.29 4.92 16.33
CA ALA A 9 8.17 5.77 15.15
C ALA A 9 8.48 4.90 13.92
N PHE A 10 7.47 4.18 13.41
CA PHE A 10 7.63 3.40 12.19
C PHE A 10 7.37 4.29 10.98
N ALA A 11 8.45 4.84 10.44
CA ALA A 11 8.49 5.61 9.22
C ALA A 11 7.85 4.83 8.07
N PHE A 12 6.78 5.39 7.50
CA PHE A 12 6.34 5.04 6.15
C PHE A 12 7.17 5.87 5.18
N ALA A 13 8.48 5.58 5.14
CA ALA A 13 9.38 6.11 4.13
C ALA A 13 9.21 5.24 2.89
N VAL A 14 8.28 5.63 2.03
CA VAL A 14 8.40 5.34 0.61
C VAL A 14 9.65 6.07 0.13
N CYS A 15 10.50 5.35 -0.60
CA CYS A 15 11.65 5.88 -1.32
C CYS A 15 11.28 7.11 -2.16
N LEU A 16 11.47 8.29 -1.58
CA LEU A 16 11.74 9.54 -2.27
C LEU A 16 13.16 9.91 -1.87
N GLY A 17 14.12 9.61 -2.76
CA GLY A 17 15.45 10.17 -2.64
C GLY A 17 15.34 11.70 -2.75
N ALA A 18 15.73 12.40 -1.69
CA ALA A 18 16.09 13.80 -1.76
C ALA A 18 17.17 14.04 -0.71
N ASN A 19 18.42 14.10 -1.18
CA ASN A 19 19.50 14.77 -0.45
C ASN A 19 19.04 16.20 -0.17
N ALA A 20 18.97 16.56 1.10
CA ALA A 20 18.82 17.93 1.52
C ALA A 20 20.17 18.63 1.37
N GLN A 21 20.28 19.55 0.41
CA GLN A 21 21.23 20.67 0.50
C GLN A 21 20.61 21.92 -0.14
N SER A 22 20.21 22.85 0.74
CA SER A 22 20.21 24.31 0.59
C SER A 22 19.76 24.95 -0.74
N THR A 23 18.59 25.60 -0.71
CA THR A 23 18.26 26.75 -1.58
C THR A 23 19.23 27.92 -1.38
N PRO A 24 19.58 28.65 -2.45
CA PRO A 24 18.82 29.87 -2.76
C PRO A 24 18.49 30.06 -4.27
N GLU A 25 17.25 30.54 -4.51
CA GLU A 25 16.70 31.37 -5.62
C GLU A 25 17.09 31.21 -7.11
N PRO A 26 16.21 31.65 -8.04
CA PRO A 26 16.00 30.97 -9.31
C PRO A 26 16.80 31.58 -10.46
N ALA A 27 17.71 30.78 -11.03
CA ALA A 27 18.25 31.03 -12.37
C ALA A 27 17.48 30.16 -13.38
N ALA A 28 16.97 30.80 -14.43
CA ALA A 28 16.37 30.13 -15.57
C ALA A 28 17.35 29.11 -16.17
N ILE A 29 16.91 27.86 -16.35
CA ILE A 29 17.65 26.87 -17.13
C ILE A 29 16.71 26.24 -18.16
N THR A 30 16.93 26.62 -19.41
CA THR A 30 16.61 25.83 -20.59
C THR A 30 17.43 24.54 -20.54
N GLU A 31 16.82 23.38 -20.32
CA GLU A 31 17.52 22.10 -20.38
C GLU A 31 16.88 21.13 -21.38
N ASN A 32 17.67 20.92 -22.44
CA ASN A 32 17.84 19.78 -23.32
C ASN A 32 17.16 18.44 -22.89
N PRO A 33 16.54 17.66 -23.79
CA PRO A 33 15.80 16.42 -23.46
C PRO A 33 16.66 15.21 -23.06
N ALA A 34 17.94 15.39 -22.76
CA ALA A 34 18.86 14.30 -22.47
C ALA A 34 19.41 14.44 -21.05
N GLU A 35 18.73 13.80 -20.09
CA GLU A 35 19.30 13.12 -18.90
C GLU A 35 18.19 12.92 -17.86
N VAL A 36 17.28 11.98 -18.14
CA VAL A 36 16.55 11.33 -17.04
C VAL A 36 17.53 10.35 -16.40
N LYS A 37 18.25 10.78 -15.35
CA LYS A 37 18.98 9.87 -14.47
C LYS A 37 17.97 8.93 -13.82
N SER A 38 17.86 7.71 -14.34
CA SER A 38 17.26 6.62 -13.59
C SER A 38 18.27 6.18 -12.54
N ASP A 39 17.90 6.16 -11.27
CA ASP A 39 18.50 5.25 -10.28
C ASP A 39 18.07 3.79 -10.61
N GLY A 40 18.16 3.43 -11.89
CA GLY A 40 17.33 2.44 -12.54
C GLY A 40 17.76 1.03 -12.19
N LYS A 41 16.91 0.32 -11.47
CA LYS A 41 17.09 -1.11 -11.22
C LYS A 41 17.22 -1.84 -12.56
N SER A 42 18.14 -2.80 -12.61
CA SER A 42 18.26 -3.70 -13.76
C SER A 42 17.03 -4.62 -13.85
N LEU A 43 16.80 -5.21 -15.03
CA LEU A 43 15.74 -6.20 -15.20
C LEU A 43 15.91 -7.39 -14.25
N ASP A 44 17.13 -7.77 -13.91
CA ASP A 44 17.39 -8.88 -13.00
C ASP A 44 17.08 -8.51 -11.54
N GLN A 45 17.41 -7.29 -11.12
CA GLN A 45 16.99 -6.76 -9.82
C GLN A 45 15.46 -6.71 -9.71
N LEU A 46 14.77 -6.29 -10.77
CA LEU A 46 13.31 -6.28 -10.79
C LEU A 46 12.71 -7.68 -10.72
N LYS A 47 13.32 -8.67 -11.38
CA LYS A 47 12.88 -10.08 -11.28
C LYS A 47 13.08 -10.63 -9.87
N GLU A 48 14.22 -10.35 -9.24
CA GLU A 48 14.53 -10.79 -7.89
C GLU A 48 13.56 -10.20 -6.86
N GLU A 49 13.33 -8.88 -6.92
CA GLU A 49 12.34 -8.21 -6.07
C GLU A 49 10.94 -8.78 -6.27
N ARG A 50 10.57 -9.08 -7.52
CA ARG A 50 9.27 -9.67 -7.83
C ARG A 50 9.16 -11.08 -7.27
N ALA A 51 10.20 -11.89 -7.38
CA ALA A 51 10.22 -13.24 -6.80
C ALA A 51 10.05 -13.18 -5.28
N ALA A 52 10.70 -12.23 -4.60
CA ALA A 52 10.50 -12.01 -3.16
C ALA A 52 9.06 -11.59 -2.82
N LEU A 53 8.44 -10.72 -3.62
CA LEU A 53 7.04 -10.32 -3.44
C LEU A 53 6.06 -11.47 -3.69
N ILE A 54 6.31 -12.32 -4.69
CA ILE A 54 5.52 -13.53 -4.94
C ILE A 54 5.69 -14.51 -3.77
N ALA A 55 6.91 -14.71 -3.25
CA ALA A 55 7.13 -15.55 -2.09
C ALA A 55 6.38 -15.03 -0.86
N MET A 56 6.37 -13.71 -0.64
CA MET A 56 5.59 -13.07 0.41
C MET A 56 4.09 -13.34 0.25
N VAL A 57 3.51 -13.09 -0.94
CA VAL A 57 2.07 -13.27 -1.15
C VAL A 57 1.65 -14.74 -0.98
N LYS A 58 2.54 -15.69 -1.28
CA LYS A 58 2.29 -17.13 -1.11
C LYS A 58 2.58 -17.65 0.30
N SER A 59 3.26 -16.87 1.14
CA SER A 59 3.57 -17.28 2.50
C SER A 59 2.31 -17.52 3.32
N GLU A 60 2.32 -18.56 4.16
CA GLU A 60 1.18 -18.86 5.04
C GLU A 60 0.82 -17.66 5.92
N ASP A 61 1.81 -16.91 6.39
CA ASP A 61 1.60 -15.76 7.27
C ASP A 61 0.79 -14.66 6.56
N TYR A 62 1.11 -14.39 5.29
CA TYR A 62 0.36 -13.42 4.50
C TYR A 62 -1.06 -13.92 4.23
N GLN A 63 -1.21 -15.19 3.86
CA GLN A 63 -2.53 -15.80 3.60
C GLN A 63 -3.41 -15.82 4.86
N LYS A 64 -2.85 -16.11 6.04
CA LYS A 64 -3.56 -16.02 7.33
C LYS A 64 -4.01 -14.60 7.63
N ARG A 65 -3.21 -13.58 7.30
CA ARG A 65 -3.59 -12.17 7.44
C ARG A 65 -4.72 -11.78 6.49
N LEU A 66 -4.67 -12.22 5.24
CA LEU A 66 -5.75 -11.99 4.28
C LEU A 66 -7.06 -12.64 4.74
N ALA A 67 -7.01 -13.90 5.17
CA ALA A 67 -8.18 -14.59 5.71
C ALA A 67 -8.76 -13.86 6.94
N LYS A 68 -7.91 -13.24 7.77
CA LYS A 68 -8.35 -12.41 8.89
C LYS A 68 -9.09 -11.15 8.43
N VAL A 69 -8.71 -10.53 7.31
CA VAL A 69 -9.47 -9.43 6.69
C VAL A 69 -10.85 -9.87 6.24
N ASP A 70 -10.94 -11.07 5.67
CA ASP A 70 -12.19 -11.59 5.15
C ASP A 70 -13.16 -11.96 6.28
N GLY A 71 -12.63 -12.43 7.41
CA GLY A 71 -13.40 -12.70 8.63
C GLY A 71 -13.68 -11.48 9.53
N LEU A 72 -13.05 -10.32 9.28
CA LEU A 72 -13.27 -9.12 10.09
C LEU A 72 -14.68 -8.57 9.86
N LYS A 73 -15.48 -8.54 10.94
CA LYS A 73 -16.82 -7.97 10.94
C LYS A 73 -16.78 -6.55 11.50
N ALA A 74 -17.36 -5.62 10.75
CA ALA A 74 -17.52 -4.24 11.21
C ALA A 74 -18.31 -4.21 12.54
N PRO A 75 -17.82 -3.47 13.55
CA PRO A 75 -18.53 -3.31 14.81
C PRO A 75 -19.79 -2.45 14.59
N LYS A 76 -20.77 -2.60 15.48
CA LYS A 76 -21.86 -1.62 15.57
C LYS A 76 -21.33 -0.29 16.11
N GLU A 77 -22.04 0.78 15.82
CA GLU A 77 -21.72 2.11 16.34
C GLU A 77 -21.57 2.11 17.86
N SER A 78 -20.52 2.77 18.32
CA SER A 78 -20.17 2.94 19.72
C SER A 78 -20.89 4.12 20.37
N GLY A 79 -21.29 5.12 19.56
CA GLY A 79 -21.82 6.39 20.01
C GLY A 79 -20.74 7.42 20.35
N VAL A 80 -19.47 7.12 20.00
CA VAL A 80 -18.32 8.03 20.09
C VAL A 80 -17.94 8.42 18.66
N ALA A 81 -18.25 9.65 18.27
CA ALA A 81 -18.22 10.09 16.88
C ALA A 81 -16.86 9.85 16.19
N SER A 82 -15.74 10.14 16.86
CA SER A 82 -14.40 9.93 16.30
C SER A 82 -14.09 8.45 16.06
N VAL A 83 -14.48 7.58 16.98
CA VAL A 83 -14.31 6.12 16.88
C VAL A 83 -15.19 5.55 15.76
N ASP A 84 -16.43 6.01 15.66
CA ASP A 84 -17.39 5.53 14.65
C ASP A 84 -16.98 6.00 13.24
N ALA A 85 -16.52 7.24 13.11
CA ALA A 85 -15.97 7.77 11.86
C ALA A 85 -14.73 6.98 11.41
N LEU A 86 -13.79 6.71 12.32
CA LEU A 86 -12.60 5.94 11.98
C LEU A 86 -12.91 4.48 11.65
N SER A 87 -13.84 3.86 12.39
CA SER A 87 -14.32 2.50 12.10
C SER A 87 -14.94 2.42 10.70
N THR A 88 -15.72 3.43 10.31
CA THR A 88 -16.34 3.52 8.99
C THR A 88 -15.28 3.65 7.89
N LEU A 89 -14.35 4.61 8.04
CA LEU A 89 -13.27 4.82 7.08
C LEU A 89 -12.45 3.55 6.85
N VAL A 90 -12.02 2.88 7.93
CA VAL A 90 -11.23 1.65 7.87
C VAL A 90 -12.02 0.51 7.23
N THR A 91 -13.32 0.41 7.51
CA THR A 91 -14.20 -0.59 6.86
C THR A 91 -14.31 -0.34 5.36
N THR A 92 -14.47 0.92 4.93
CA THR A 92 -14.48 1.29 3.52
C THR A 92 -13.17 0.93 2.84
N MET A 93 -12.02 1.21 3.47
CA MET A 93 -10.71 0.85 2.92
C MET A 93 -10.52 -0.67 2.78
N LEU A 94 -11.00 -1.46 3.76
CA LEU A 94 -10.97 -2.92 3.66
C LEU A 94 -11.84 -3.42 2.51
N GLY A 95 -13.03 -2.83 2.30
CA GLY A 95 -13.89 -3.14 1.16
C GLY A 95 -13.19 -2.85 -0.16
N GLN A 96 -12.62 -1.65 -0.31
CA GLN A 96 -11.85 -1.27 -1.50
C GLN A 96 -10.69 -2.22 -1.76
N LEU A 97 -9.94 -2.67 -0.75
CA LEU A 97 -8.88 -3.65 -0.96
C LEU A 97 -9.44 -4.97 -1.49
N LYS A 98 -10.50 -5.50 -0.87
CA LYS A 98 -11.12 -6.77 -1.29
C LYS A 98 -11.54 -6.71 -2.76
N ASP A 99 -12.18 -5.63 -3.18
CA ASP A 99 -12.65 -5.43 -4.56
C ASP A 99 -11.48 -5.38 -5.55
N ASN A 100 -10.32 -4.87 -5.11
CA ASN A 100 -9.15 -4.67 -5.96
C ASN A 100 -8.12 -5.80 -5.89
N ARG A 101 -8.30 -6.83 -5.06
CA ARG A 101 -7.33 -7.95 -4.91
C ARG A 101 -6.99 -8.65 -6.22
N ASN A 102 -7.96 -8.71 -7.14
CA ASN A 102 -7.78 -9.35 -8.44
C ASN A 102 -6.98 -8.48 -9.44
N MET A 103 -6.78 -7.19 -9.16
CA MET A 103 -6.03 -6.31 -10.07
C MET A 103 -4.56 -6.66 -10.13
N VAL A 104 -3.92 -7.00 -9.00
CA VAL A 104 -2.49 -7.34 -8.99
C VAL A 104 -2.17 -8.59 -9.83
N PRO A 105 -2.89 -9.72 -9.70
CA PRO A 105 -2.70 -10.87 -10.59
C PRO A 105 -2.89 -10.52 -12.08
N GLN A 106 -3.87 -9.69 -12.42
CA GLN A 106 -4.10 -9.27 -13.80
C GLN A 106 -2.97 -8.38 -14.34
N LEU A 107 -2.51 -7.39 -13.57
CA LEU A 107 -1.37 -6.55 -13.89
C LEU A 107 -0.10 -7.38 -14.09
N TYR A 108 0.12 -8.34 -13.20
CA TYR A 108 1.24 -9.26 -13.29
C TYR A 108 1.19 -10.06 -14.58
N ALA A 109 0.04 -10.67 -14.91
CA ALA A 109 -0.14 -11.41 -16.15
C ALA A 109 0.07 -10.54 -17.38
N SER A 110 -0.48 -9.33 -17.39
CA SER A 110 -0.33 -8.38 -18.50
C SER A 110 1.12 -7.98 -18.78
N VAL A 111 1.97 -7.88 -17.75
CA VAL A 111 3.38 -7.47 -17.92
C VAL A 111 4.29 -8.66 -18.17
N THR A 112 4.01 -9.82 -17.58
CA THR A 112 4.94 -10.96 -17.58
C THR A 112 4.55 -12.09 -18.53
N GLY A 113 3.29 -12.12 -18.99
CA GLY A 113 2.74 -13.24 -19.73
C GLY A 113 2.48 -14.49 -18.88
N GLN A 114 2.65 -14.42 -17.56
CA GLN A 114 2.52 -15.56 -16.64
C GLN A 114 1.57 -15.24 -15.50
N THR A 115 0.97 -16.26 -14.89
CA THR A 115 0.28 -16.14 -13.61
C THR A 115 1.29 -16.01 -12.48
N LEU A 116 0.84 -15.63 -11.27
CA LEU A 116 1.69 -15.62 -10.07
C LEU A 116 2.25 -17.03 -9.74
N ASP A 117 1.68 -18.09 -10.31
CA ASP A 117 2.15 -19.48 -10.19
C ASP A 117 3.18 -19.87 -11.25
N GLY A 118 3.56 -18.95 -12.14
CA GLY A 118 4.54 -19.20 -13.19
C GLY A 118 3.97 -19.99 -14.38
N VAL A 119 2.66 -20.21 -14.42
CA VAL A 119 1.98 -20.81 -15.57
C VAL A 119 1.77 -19.74 -16.63
N ALA A 120 1.89 -20.08 -17.91
CA ALA A 120 1.57 -19.16 -19.00
C ALA A 120 0.12 -18.66 -18.86
N ALA A 121 -0.08 -17.35 -18.87
CA ALA A 121 -1.41 -16.78 -18.70
C ALA A 121 -2.16 -16.76 -20.05
N THR A 122 -3.36 -17.35 -20.07
CA THR A 122 -4.25 -17.38 -21.25
C THR A 122 -5.36 -16.35 -21.10
N GLY A 123 -5.77 -15.70 -22.18
CA GLY A 123 -6.89 -14.74 -22.12
C GLY A 123 -6.56 -13.45 -21.36
N ILE A 124 -5.29 -13.05 -21.36
CA ILE A 124 -4.82 -11.82 -20.71
C ILE A 124 -5.50 -10.62 -21.38
N GLN A 125 -6.28 -9.87 -20.61
CA GLN A 125 -6.73 -8.55 -21.04
C GLN A 125 -5.54 -7.60 -20.99
N PRO A 126 -5.12 -6.99 -22.11
CA PRO A 126 -4.06 -6.00 -22.09
C PRO A 126 -4.45 -4.86 -21.16
N ILE A 127 -3.62 -4.61 -20.14
CA ILE A 127 -3.83 -3.47 -19.24
C ILE A 127 -3.10 -2.26 -19.80
N SER A 128 -3.82 -1.15 -19.95
CA SER A 128 -3.20 0.09 -20.42
C SER A 128 -2.26 0.67 -19.36
N PRO A 129 -1.18 1.39 -19.74
CA PRO A 129 -0.35 2.11 -18.80
C PRO A 129 -1.15 3.02 -17.86
N ASP A 130 -2.22 3.64 -18.35
CA ASP A 130 -3.12 4.49 -17.56
C ASP A 130 -3.85 3.72 -16.46
N GLN A 131 -4.25 2.48 -16.71
CA GLN A 131 -4.86 1.61 -15.70
C GLN A 131 -3.85 1.23 -14.61
N MET A 132 -2.58 1.00 -14.96
CA MET A 132 -1.52 0.74 -13.98
C MET A 132 -1.27 1.98 -13.10
N VAL A 133 -1.22 3.16 -13.72
CA VAL A 133 -1.06 4.45 -13.02
C VAL A 133 -2.27 4.73 -12.12
N ALA A 134 -3.50 4.46 -12.58
CA ALA A 134 -4.71 4.65 -11.79
C ALA A 134 -4.70 3.75 -10.55
N PHE A 135 -4.30 2.48 -10.69
CA PHE A 135 -4.20 1.57 -9.56
C PHE A 135 -3.07 1.96 -8.58
N SER A 136 -1.94 2.45 -9.10
CA SER A 136 -0.87 3.01 -8.27
C SER A 136 -1.35 4.21 -7.44
N LYS A 137 -2.06 5.15 -8.07
CA LYS A 137 -2.68 6.30 -7.39
C LYS A 137 -3.67 5.86 -6.32
N LEU A 138 -4.47 4.83 -6.59
CA LEU A 138 -5.39 4.26 -5.60
C LEU A 138 -4.64 3.71 -4.39
N CYS A 139 -3.56 2.93 -4.61
CA CYS A 139 -2.74 2.39 -3.53
C CYS A 139 -2.10 3.51 -2.67
N LEU A 140 -1.62 4.58 -3.31
CA LEU A 140 -1.07 5.75 -2.60
C LEU A 140 -2.13 6.49 -1.80
N ALA A 141 -3.33 6.68 -2.35
CA ALA A 141 -4.44 7.32 -1.66
C ALA A 141 -4.86 6.50 -0.42
N MET A 142 -4.96 5.18 -0.55
CA MET A 142 -5.20 4.29 0.57
C MET A 142 -4.08 4.36 1.61
N GLY A 143 -2.82 4.39 1.18
CA GLY A 143 -1.66 4.57 2.08
C GLY A 143 -1.71 5.87 2.87
N SER A 144 -2.06 6.97 2.22
CA SER A 144 -2.22 8.28 2.86
C SER A 144 -3.34 8.26 3.90
N ASN A 145 -4.51 7.70 3.55
CA ASN A 145 -5.63 7.54 4.46
C ASN A 145 -5.29 6.64 5.64
N LEU A 146 -4.45 5.60 5.44
CA LEU A 146 -3.97 4.74 6.51
C LEU A 146 -3.07 5.49 7.50
N VAL A 147 -2.15 6.33 6.99
CA VAL A 147 -1.28 7.15 7.83
C VAL A 147 -2.11 8.14 8.65
N LYS A 148 -3.11 8.79 8.03
CA LYS A 148 -4.05 9.67 8.75
C LYS A 148 -4.81 8.91 9.83
N SER A 149 -5.41 7.77 9.47
CA SER A 149 -6.14 6.88 10.38
C SER A 149 -5.27 6.42 11.57
N SER A 150 -3.98 6.20 11.34
CA SER A 150 -3.02 5.81 12.37
C SER A 150 -2.71 6.95 13.34
N LYS A 151 -2.76 8.21 12.89
CA LYS A 151 -2.65 9.38 13.76
C LYS A 151 -3.92 9.55 14.61
N ASP A 152 -5.08 9.38 14.00
CA ASP A 152 -6.37 9.50 14.70
C ASP A 152 -6.51 8.45 15.82
N LEU A 153 -5.90 7.27 15.69
CA LEU A 153 -5.81 6.26 16.76
C LEU A 153 -5.17 6.78 18.06
N VAL A 154 -4.27 7.77 17.98
CA VAL A 154 -3.56 8.33 19.14
C VAL A 154 -4.49 9.22 19.97
N THR A 155 -5.50 9.84 19.36
CA THR A 155 -6.42 10.76 20.04
C THR A 155 -7.64 10.04 20.62
N LEU A 156 -8.01 8.86 20.10
CA LEU A 156 -9.18 8.11 20.56
C LEU A 156 -9.25 7.84 22.07
N PRO A 157 -8.15 7.55 22.80
CA PRO A 157 -8.25 7.32 24.24
C PRO A 157 -8.89 8.48 25.02
N GLY A 158 -8.65 9.73 24.60
CA GLY A 158 -9.25 10.91 25.22
C GLY A 158 -10.74 11.06 24.93
N ASP A 159 -11.16 10.71 23.71
CA ASP A 159 -12.57 10.75 23.33
C ASP A 159 -13.37 9.64 24.04
N ILE A 160 -12.76 8.47 24.21
CA ILE A 160 -13.36 7.31 24.88
C ILE A 160 -13.58 7.58 26.37
N SER A 161 -12.60 8.16 27.05
CA SER A 161 -12.73 8.49 28.47
C SER A 161 -13.83 9.52 28.73
N SER A 162 -14.03 10.44 27.79
CA SER A 162 -15.02 11.53 27.88
C SER A 162 -16.46 11.11 27.53
N ALA A 163 -16.65 9.95 26.89
CA ALA A 163 -17.95 9.53 26.36
C ALA A 163 -18.86 8.80 27.38
N GLY A 164 -18.36 8.53 28.59
CA GLY A 164 -19.06 7.77 29.63
C GLY A 164 -18.92 6.24 29.48
N PHE A 165 -19.10 5.51 30.58
CA PHE A 165 -18.72 4.09 30.72
C PHE A 165 -19.30 3.18 29.63
N MET A 166 -20.60 3.29 29.34
CA MET A 166 -21.27 2.39 28.39
C MET A 166 -20.84 2.63 26.93
N LYS A 167 -20.66 3.89 26.52
CA LYS A 167 -20.15 4.24 25.19
C LYS A 167 -18.66 3.89 25.08
N GLY A 168 -17.88 4.14 26.13
CA GLY A 168 -16.48 3.78 26.20
C GLY A 168 -16.24 2.28 26.00
N LEU A 169 -17.04 1.42 26.65
CA LEU A 169 -16.94 -0.03 26.47
C LEU A 169 -17.25 -0.49 25.04
N LYS A 170 -18.24 0.11 24.38
CA LYS A 170 -18.53 -0.16 22.96
C LYS A 170 -17.38 0.32 22.06
N ALA A 171 -16.85 1.51 22.35
CA ALA A 171 -15.76 2.11 21.60
C ALA A 171 -14.48 1.27 21.68
N LEU A 172 -14.19 0.63 22.81
CA LEU A 172 -13.04 -0.29 22.91
C LEU A 172 -13.12 -1.47 21.93
N LYS A 173 -14.32 -2.02 21.67
CA LYS A 173 -14.51 -3.06 20.64
C LYS A 173 -14.21 -2.51 19.26
N SER A 174 -14.67 -1.31 18.95
CA SER A 174 -14.39 -0.64 17.69
C SER A 174 -12.90 -0.31 17.53
N VAL A 175 -12.21 0.12 18.59
CA VAL A 175 -10.75 0.34 18.56
C VAL A 175 -9.98 -0.96 18.30
N ALA A 176 -10.38 -2.08 18.92
CA ALA A 176 -9.74 -3.36 18.67
C ALA A 176 -9.91 -3.82 17.21
N TYR A 177 -11.10 -3.59 16.64
CA TYR A 177 -11.37 -3.79 15.23
C TYR A 177 -10.49 -2.89 14.34
N ILE A 178 -10.50 -1.57 14.59
CA ILE A 178 -9.71 -0.57 13.84
C ILE A 178 -8.22 -0.93 13.84
N LYS A 179 -7.64 -1.27 15.00
CA LYS A 179 -6.23 -1.66 15.11
C LYS A 179 -5.91 -2.92 14.30
N SER A 180 -6.79 -3.93 14.37
CA SER A 180 -6.61 -5.16 13.61
C SER A 180 -6.69 -4.89 12.11
N ALA A 181 -7.65 -4.08 11.68
CA ALA A 181 -7.85 -3.72 10.29
C ALA A 181 -6.72 -2.85 9.74
N ILE A 182 -6.27 -1.82 10.45
CA ILE A 182 -5.13 -0.97 10.05
C ILE A 182 -3.85 -1.80 9.90
N GLY A 183 -3.61 -2.74 10.82
CA GLY A 183 -2.46 -3.63 10.72
C GLY A 183 -2.44 -4.42 9.42
N ILE A 184 -3.59 -4.92 8.97
CA ILE A 184 -3.64 -5.71 7.73
C ILE A 184 -3.70 -4.83 6.48
N LEU A 185 -4.43 -3.71 6.53
CA LEU A 185 -4.43 -2.68 5.49
C LEU A 185 -2.99 -2.26 5.14
N LYS A 186 -2.14 -2.08 6.16
CA LYS A 186 -0.72 -1.74 5.98
C LYS A 186 0.01 -2.76 5.11
N ASP A 187 -0.13 -4.05 5.45
CA ASP A 187 0.59 -5.13 4.79
C ASP A 187 0.16 -5.24 3.32
N GLU A 188 -1.16 -5.21 3.07
CA GLU A 188 -1.73 -5.36 1.73
C GLU A 188 -1.48 -4.13 0.84
N ILE A 189 -1.60 -2.90 1.36
CA ILE A 189 -1.24 -1.68 0.64
C ILE A 189 0.26 -1.64 0.32
N SER A 190 1.11 -2.10 1.25
CA SER A 190 2.56 -2.15 1.02
C SER A 190 2.91 -3.14 -0.08
N TYR A 191 2.33 -4.34 -0.04
CA TYR A 191 2.50 -5.34 -1.09
C TYR A 191 2.03 -4.81 -2.45
N ASN A 192 0.78 -4.30 -2.54
CA ASN A 192 0.22 -3.80 -3.78
C ASN A 192 1.07 -2.65 -4.36
N SER A 193 1.47 -1.68 -3.54
CA SER A 193 2.33 -0.58 -3.98
C SER A 193 3.66 -1.06 -4.55
N LYS A 194 4.33 -1.99 -3.86
CA LYS A 194 5.63 -2.53 -4.29
C LYS A 194 5.52 -3.33 -5.59
N MET A 195 4.51 -4.21 -5.68
CA MET A 195 4.29 -5.02 -6.87
C MET A 195 3.96 -4.15 -8.08
N VAL A 196 3.07 -3.17 -7.93
CA VAL A 196 2.70 -2.27 -9.03
C VAL A 196 3.88 -1.42 -9.49
N SER A 197 4.68 -0.88 -8.56
CA SER A 197 5.90 -0.13 -8.92
C SER A 197 6.86 -1.00 -9.72
N ASN A 198 7.12 -2.23 -9.26
CA ASN A 198 7.98 -3.17 -9.95
C ASN A 198 7.47 -3.49 -11.37
N LEU A 199 6.17 -3.73 -11.52
CA LEU A 199 5.55 -4.02 -12.81
C LEU A 199 5.59 -2.82 -13.76
N MET A 200 5.39 -1.59 -13.24
CA MET A 200 5.52 -0.36 -14.03
C MET A 200 6.96 -0.15 -14.52
N GLU A 201 7.96 -0.33 -13.66
CA GLU A 201 9.38 -0.23 -14.01
C GLU A 201 9.76 -1.28 -15.05
N THR A 202 9.25 -2.50 -14.90
CA THR A 202 9.48 -3.59 -15.86
C THR A 202 8.89 -3.27 -17.22
N ASN A 203 7.65 -2.80 -17.28
CA ASN A 203 7.00 -2.42 -18.52
C ASN A 203 7.73 -1.26 -19.22
N LYS A 204 8.24 -0.30 -18.44
CA LYS A 204 9.06 0.82 -18.95
C LYS A 204 10.38 0.32 -19.57
N LEU A 205 11.08 -0.61 -18.94
CA LEU A 205 12.33 -1.15 -19.49
C LEU A 205 12.08 -2.04 -20.73
N ALA A 206 10.99 -2.81 -20.74
CA ALA A 206 10.60 -3.63 -21.88
C ALA A 206 10.22 -2.76 -23.11
N SER A 207 9.54 -1.63 -22.92
CA SER A 207 9.21 -0.74 -24.05
C SER A 207 10.44 0.02 -24.60
N LEU A 208 11.40 0.38 -23.74
CA LEU A 208 12.65 1.02 -24.16
C LEU A 208 13.52 0.07 -25.00
N THR A 209 13.61 -1.21 -24.63
CA THR A 209 14.36 -2.23 -25.38
C THR A 209 13.70 -2.58 -26.73
N ALA A 210 12.37 -2.60 -26.80
CA ALA A 210 11.65 -2.81 -28.06
C ALA A 210 11.85 -1.66 -29.07
N THR A 211 12.12 -0.44 -28.59
CA THR A 211 12.30 0.75 -29.44
C THR A 211 13.72 0.89 -29.99
N THR A 212 14.72 0.25 -29.36
CA THR A 212 16.13 0.27 -29.78
C THR A 212 16.50 -0.81 -30.81
N THR A 213 15.55 -1.67 -31.19
CA THR A 213 15.77 -2.80 -32.12
C THR A 213 15.12 -2.55 -33.50
N LYS A 214 14.81 -1.29 -33.84
CA LYS A 214 14.35 -0.86 -35.17
C LYS A 214 15.33 0.14 -35.76
#